data_AF-A0ABD0NPF9-F1
#
_entry.id   AF-A0ABD0NPF9-F1
#
_cell.length_a   1.000
_cell.length_b   1.000
_cell.length_c   1.000
_cell.angle_alpha   90.00
_cell.angle_beta   90.00
_cell.angle_gamma   90.00
#
_symmetry.space_group_name_H-M   'P 1'
#
loop_
_entity.id
_entity.type
_entity.pdbx_description
1 polymer ?
#
loop_
_entity_poly.entity_id
_entity_poly.type
_entity_poly.pdbx_seq_one_letter_code
_entity_poly.pdbx_strand_id
1 'polypeptide(L)'
;STAERLASAQDPCVQHFKTGRKNFVLDTEESIEDGAVFLANPSVAHTDEDPKCNLALIEDGHETGSNNSCFLFNCLYKQKYVCRFIQKRG
;
A
#
# COMPACT_ATOMS: atom_id res chain seq x y z
N SER A 1 -24.14 -16.66 4.53
CA SER A 1 -24.79 -15.45 5.06
C SER A 1 -23.93 -14.26 4.64
N THR A 2 -24.47 -13.36 3.82
CA THR A 2 -23.75 -12.25 3.16
C THR A 2 -23.37 -11.10 4.11
N ALA A 3 -23.44 -11.33 5.43
CA ALA A 3 -23.18 -10.33 6.46
C ALA A 3 -21.70 -10.23 6.89
N GLU A 4 -20.83 -11.19 6.54
CA GLU A 4 -19.43 -11.21 7.04
C GLU A 4 -18.42 -10.49 6.15
N ARG A 5 -18.81 -10.02 4.96
CA ARG A 5 -17.87 -9.43 3.98
C ARG A 5 -17.74 -7.91 4.03
N LEU A 6 -18.37 -7.23 4.98
CA LEU A 6 -18.33 -5.76 5.10
C LEU A 6 -17.89 -5.26 6.49
N ALA A 7 -17.17 -6.08 7.27
CA ALA A 7 -16.54 -5.63 8.52
C ALA A 7 -15.19 -4.91 8.31
N SER A 8 -14.70 -4.79 7.06
CA SER A 8 -13.35 -4.28 6.76
C SER A 8 -13.18 -2.75 6.82
N ALA A 9 -14.17 -2.00 7.33
CA ALA A 9 -14.07 -0.56 7.57
C ALA A 9 -13.97 -0.20 9.05
N GLN A 10 -13.99 -1.19 9.95
CA GLN A 10 -13.91 -1.00 11.41
C GLN A 10 -12.62 -1.54 12.03
N ASP A 11 -11.67 -2.00 11.23
CA ASP A 11 -10.35 -2.35 11.75
C ASP A 11 -9.64 -1.05 12.20
N PRO A 12 -9.29 -0.91 13.48
CA PRO A 12 -8.60 0.28 13.98
C PRO A 12 -7.28 0.54 13.24
N CYS A 13 -6.62 -0.49 12.70
CA CYS A 13 -5.40 -0.33 11.89
C CYS A 13 -5.66 0.52 10.64
N VAL A 14 -6.74 0.24 9.90
CA VAL A 14 -7.09 0.95 8.66
C VAL A 14 -7.37 2.43 8.92
N GLN A 15 -7.87 2.78 10.11
CA GLN A 15 -8.15 4.17 10.48
C GLN A 15 -6.89 5.04 10.62
N HIS A 16 -5.71 4.42 10.80
CA HIS A 16 -4.43 5.13 10.84
C HIS A 16 -3.90 5.49 9.45
N PHE A 17 -4.43 4.88 8.38
CA PHE A 17 -4.05 5.20 7.01
C PHE A 17 -4.86 6.36 6.44
N LYS A 18 -4.22 7.15 5.57
CA LYS A 18 -4.87 8.17 4.76
C LYS A 18 -4.73 7.80 3.30
N THR A 19 -5.83 7.89 2.55
CA THR A 19 -5.79 7.70 1.09
C THR A 19 -4.84 8.71 0.45
N GLY A 20 -4.00 8.22 -0.47
CA GLY A 20 -3.09 9.04 -1.25
C GLY A 20 -3.81 10.04 -2.17
N ARG A 21 -3.04 10.99 -2.72
CA ARG A 21 -3.55 11.98 -3.66
C ARG A 21 -3.97 11.30 -4.98
N LYS A 22 -5.16 11.65 -5.49
CA LYS A 22 -5.64 11.16 -6.80
C LYS A 22 -4.63 11.43 -7.92
N ASN A 23 -4.46 10.46 -8.82
CA ASN A 23 -3.55 10.49 -9.97
C ASN A 23 -2.06 10.56 -9.62
N PHE A 24 -1.69 10.34 -8.36
CA PHE A 24 -0.29 10.19 -7.95
C PHE A 24 -0.08 8.78 -7.41
N VAL A 25 0.97 8.13 -7.89
CA VAL A 25 1.35 6.78 -7.46
C VAL A 25 2.82 6.79 -7.04
N LEU A 26 3.19 5.81 -6.22
CA LEU A 26 4.58 5.62 -5.83
C LEU A 26 5.45 5.36 -7.07
N ASP A 27 6.57 6.08 -7.18
CA ASP A 27 7.66 5.72 -8.07
C ASP A 27 8.53 4.68 -7.35
N THR A 28 8.21 3.40 -7.55
CA THR A 28 8.81 2.30 -6.78
C THR A 28 10.32 2.23 -6.94
N GLU A 29 10.82 2.35 -8.17
CA GLU A 29 12.24 2.21 -8.50
C GLU A 29 13.04 3.35 -7.85
N GLU A 30 12.69 4.59 -8.16
CA GLU A 30 13.39 5.76 -7.62
C GLU A 30 13.28 5.85 -6.08
N SER A 31 12.15 5.44 -5.51
CA SER A 31 11.99 5.42 -4.04
C SER A 31 12.93 4.41 -3.38
N ILE A 32 13.12 3.23 -3.98
CA ILE A 32 14.05 2.20 -3.46
C ILE A 32 15.50 2.66 -3.61
N GLU A 33 15.83 3.31 -4.73
CA GLU A 33 17.15 3.92 -4.94
C GLU A 33 17.48 4.98 -3.87
N ASP A 34 16.48 5.77 -3.45
CA ASP A 34 16.62 6.73 -2.35
C ASP A 34 16.60 6.08 -0.95
N GLY A 35 16.38 4.76 -0.86
CA GLY A 35 16.48 3.98 0.38
C GLY A 35 15.16 3.50 0.98
N ALA A 36 14.04 3.59 0.25
CA ALA A 36 12.82 2.89 0.62
C ALA A 36 13.02 1.36 0.55
N VAL A 37 12.24 0.63 1.35
CA VAL A 37 12.34 -0.84 1.41
C VAL A 37 11.00 -1.45 1.05
N PHE A 38 11.01 -2.36 0.08
CA PHE A 38 9.88 -3.26 -0.19
C PHE A 38 9.80 -4.31 0.93
N LEU A 39 8.66 -4.38 1.60
CA LEU A 39 8.45 -5.27 2.74
C LEU A 39 7.78 -6.58 2.31
N ALA A 40 6.62 -6.48 1.66
CA ALA A 40 5.83 -7.64 1.28
C ALA A 40 4.80 -7.32 0.19
N ASN A 41 4.36 -8.36 -0.52
CA ASN A 41 3.15 -8.36 -1.33
C ASN A 41 2.16 -9.38 -0.74
N PRO A 42 1.35 -9.00 0.27
CA PRO A 42 0.41 -9.92 0.87
C PRO A 42 -0.71 -10.30 -0.11
N SER A 43 -0.67 -11.56 -0.55
CA SER A 43 -1.78 -12.21 -1.24
C SER A 43 -2.89 -12.55 -0.24
N VAL A 44 -3.74 -11.56 0.08
CA VAL A 44 -5.11 -11.72 0.62
C VAL A 44 -5.32 -12.95 1.53
N ALA A 45 -4.85 -12.92 2.78
CA ALA A 45 -5.41 -13.78 3.82
C ALA A 45 -5.08 -13.27 5.23
N HIS A 46 -3.81 -13.12 5.57
CA HIS A 46 -3.39 -12.62 6.89
C HIS A 46 -2.05 -11.93 6.72
N THR A 47 -1.99 -10.64 7.05
CA THR A 47 -0.72 -9.92 7.13
C THR A 47 -0.56 -9.55 8.59
N ASP A 48 0.41 -10.19 9.25
CA ASP A 48 0.94 -9.63 10.49
C ASP A 48 1.34 -8.18 10.18
N GLU A 49 0.85 -7.24 10.99
CA GLU A 49 1.20 -5.84 10.86
C GLU A 49 2.74 -5.72 10.92
N ASP A 50 3.38 -5.31 9.82
CA ASP A 50 4.81 -4.98 9.86
C ASP A 50 4.94 -3.61 10.52
N PRO A 51 5.57 -3.49 11.71
CA PRO A 51 5.70 -2.21 12.41
C PRO A 51 6.55 -1.19 11.66
N LYS A 52 7.26 -1.59 10.60
CA LYS A 52 8.03 -0.71 9.70
C LYS A 52 7.21 -0.23 8.51
N CYS A 53 6.03 -0.81 8.25
CA CYS A 53 5.15 -0.40 7.19
C CYS A 53 4.61 1.01 7.46
N ASN A 54 4.81 1.92 6.51
CA ASN A 54 4.23 3.26 6.55
C ASN A 54 3.68 3.71 5.19
N LEU A 55 3.67 2.82 4.20
CA LEU A 55 3.02 3.03 2.91
C LEU A 55 2.52 1.70 2.33
N ALA A 56 1.31 1.71 1.80
CA ALA A 56 0.73 0.62 1.03
C ALA A 56 0.33 1.11 -0.36
N LEU A 57 0.81 0.42 -1.40
CA LEU A 57 0.42 0.65 -2.79
C LEU A 57 -0.59 -0.43 -3.19
N ILE A 58 -1.78 0.00 -3.57
CA ILE A 58 -2.85 -0.88 -4.05
C ILE A 58 -2.94 -0.70 -5.56
N GLU A 59 -2.80 -1.80 -6.30
CA GLU A 59 -3.04 -1.83 -7.73
C GLU A 59 -4.37 -2.55 -7.97
N ASP A 60 -5.33 -1.79 -8.51
CA ASP A 60 -6.63 -2.34 -8.92
C ASP A 60 -6.42 -3.26 -10.12
N GLY A 61 -6.77 -4.53 -9.96
CA GLY A 61 -6.81 -5.48 -11.07
C GLY A 61 -7.94 -5.06 -12.02
N HIS A 62 -7.63 -4.31 -13.06
CA HIS A 62 -8.62 -3.85 -14.06
C HIS A 62 -9.25 -5.00 -14.86
N GLU A 63 -8.78 -6.23 -14.71
CA GLU A 63 -9.33 -7.41 -15.36
C GLU A 63 -10.28 -8.18 -14.45
N THR A 64 -11.45 -8.54 -14.97
CA THR A 64 -12.45 -9.36 -14.28
C THR A 64 -11.83 -10.70 -13.87
N GLY A 65 -11.55 -10.86 -12.58
CA GLY A 65 -10.92 -12.05 -12.00
C GLY A 65 -9.49 -11.86 -11.51
N SER A 66 -8.89 -10.68 -11.71
CA SER A 66 -7.58 -10.33 -11.14
C SER A 66 -7.75 -9.87 -9.69
N ASN A 67 -7.04 -10.51 -8.76
CA ASN A 67 -7.00 -10.05 -7.37
C ASN A 67 -6.30 -8.68 -7.31
N ASN A 68 -6.82 -7.75 -6.51
CA ASN A 68 -6.10 -6.52 -6.18
C ASN A 68 -4.74 -6.90 -5.57
N SER A 69 -3.67 -6.31 -6.08
CA SER A 69 -2.34 -6.48 -5.51
C SER A 69 -2.08 -5.38 -4.48
N CYS A 70 -1.48 -5.75 -3.36
CA CYS A 70 -1.13 -4.84 -2.28
C CYS A 70 0.37 -4.97 -2.02
N PHE A 71 1.11 -3.86 -2.08
CA PHE A 71 2.55 -3.83 -1.86
C PHE A 71 2.86 -2.93 -0.68
N LEU A 72 3.56 -3.46 0.32
CA LEU A 72 3.91 -2.76 1.54
C LEU A 72 5.34 -2.23 1.47
N PHE A 73 5.53 -0.98 1.91
CA PHE A 73 6.81 -0.30 1.88
C PHE A 73 7.13 0.37 3.22
N ASN A 74 8.43 0.48 3.50
CA ASN A 74 8.96 1.45 4.44
C ASN A 74 9.62 2.59 3.66
N CYS A 75 9.02 3.78 3.72
CA CYS A 75 9.48 5.00 3.07
C CYS A 75 10.41 5.86 3.93
N LEU A 76 10.86 5.36 5.09
CA LEU A 76 11.77 6.08 5.99
C LEU A 76 13.20 5.55 5.88
N TYR A 77 14.11 6.41 5.41
CA TYR A 77 15.55 6.17 5.40
C TYR A 77 16.25 7.24 6.23
N LYS A 78 17.02 6.82 7.25
CA LYS A 78 17.70 7.74 8.20
C LYS A 78 16.76 8.83 8.76
N GLN A 79 15.55 8.44 9.16
CA GLN A 79 14.50 9.32 9.69
C GLN A 79 13.97 10.38 8.69
N LYS A 80 14.24 10.20 7.38
CA LYS A 80 13.69 11.05 6.31
C LYS A 80 12.72 10.24 5.46
N TYR A 81 11.64 10.89 5.04
CA TYR A 81 10.71 10.32 4.08
C TYR A 81 11.31 10.41 2.67
N VAL A 82 11.50 9.26 2.01
CA VAL A 82 12.21 9.16 0.73
C VAL A 82 11.34 8.69 -0.44
N CYS A 83 10.12 8.20 -0.16
CA CYS A 83 9.23 7.79 -1.24
C CYS A 83 8.83 8.98 -2.12
N ARG A 84 8.99 8.80 -3.43
CA ARG A 84 8.61 9.76 -4.45
C ARG A 84 7.30 9.35 -5.10
N PHE A 85 6.47 10.33 -5.40
CA PHE A 85 5.19 10.10 -6.06
C PHE A 85 5.18 10.81 -7.40
N ILE A 86 4.87 10.07 -8.45
CA ILE A 86 4.75 10.57 -9.82
C ILE A 86 3.30 10.63 -10.23
N GLN A 87 2.98 11.56 -11.13
CA GLN A 87 1.66 11.64 -11.71
C GLN A 87 1.49 10.49 -12.71
N LYS A 88 0.64 9.51 -12.39
CA LYS A 88 0.20 8.50 -13.35
C LYS A 88 -1.13 8.96 -13.92
N ARG A 89 -1.19 9.14 -15.25
CA ARG A 89 -2.48 9.28 -15.93
C ARG A 89 -3.16 7.90 -15.80
N GLY A 90 -4.29 7.89 -15.11
CA GLY A 90 -5.15 6.71 -15.02
C GLY A 90 -5.68 6.31 -16.39
#